data_AF-A0A674EQD2-F1
#
_entry.id   AF-A0A674EQD2-F1
#
_cell.length_a   1.000
_cell.length_b   1.000
_cell.length_c   1.000
_cell.angle_alpha   90.00
_cell.angle_beta   90.00
_cell.angle_gamma   90.00
#
_symmetry.space_group_name_H-M   'P 1'
#
loop_
_entity.id
_entity.type
_entity.pdbx_description
1 polymer ?
#
loop_
_entity_poly.entity_id
_entity_poly.type
_entity_poly.pdbx_seq_one_letter_code
_entity_poly.pdbx_strand_id
1 'polypeptide(L)'
;MKVNCTFEIVSPVRVSRRRMKRTMPEMKRARRPDVKLVILGDMNVGKTSLLHRYMDKKFNDTISTVGGAFYLKQWGPYNISLWDTAGREQFHGLGSMYCRGASAVILTYDVTNWQSLAELEERFLSLTDTANHDCIYSVVGNKADLTDPSNAEEDYEGGCPVHTQHYACHLIPPTSTTTVSPVATREVQKEDAVALYQRILRYKALDERLSPPAERMCFETSAKTGANVDELFETLFEMVLPSILRMRSESEASPTIDLEDYGPVSSKQTKVGCC
;
A
#
# COMPACT_ATOMS: atom_id res chain seq x y z
N MET A 1 6.28 -10.27 22.78
CA MET A 1 4.95 -9.83 23.26
C MET A 1 3.95 -10.09 22.14
N LYS A 2 2.90 -10.89 22.38
CA LYS A 2 1.87 -11.18 21.36
C LYS A 2 0.86 -10.02 21.37
N VAL A 3 0.86 -9.23 20.31
CA VAL A 3 -0.08 -8.11 20.13
C VAL A 3 -1.31 -8.67 19.40
N ASN A 4 -2.46 -8.72 20.08
CA ASN A 4 -3.72 -9.12 19.45
C ASN A 4 -4.20 -7.98 18.54
N CYS A 5 -4.21 -8.23 17.23
CA CYS A 5 -4.77 -7.35 16.20
C CYS A 5 -6.27 -7.63 16.02
N THR A 6 -7.11 -6.61 16.19
CA THR A 6 -8.50 -6.62 15.73
C THR A 6 -8.60 -5.86 14.41
N PHE A 7 -9.18 -6.52 13.40
CA PHE A 7 -9.36 -5.99 12.04
C PHE A 7 -10.81 -5.52 11.84
N GLU A 8 -11.02 -4.34 11.25
CA GLU A 8 -12.31 -3.94 10.68
C GLU A 8 -12.15 -3.68 9.18
N ILE A 9 -12.81 -4.49 8.37
CA ILE A 9 -12.94 -4.30 6.91
C ILE A 9 -14.19 -3.44 6.68
N VAL A 10 -14.04 -2.20 6.23
CA VAL A 10 -15.18 -1.38 5.83
C VAL A 10 -15.43 -1.59 4.33
N SER A 11 -16.36 -2.49 3.99
CA SER A 11 -16.85 -2.67 2.62
C SER A 11 -17.81 -1.55 2.20
N PRO A 12 -17.92 -1.21 0.90
CA PRO A 12 -18.85 -0.17 0.45
C PRO A 12 -20.31 -0.61 0.63
N VAL A 13 -21.08 0.19 1.38
CA VAL A 13 -22.49 -0.05 1.66
C VAL A 13 -23.33 0.10 0.40
N ARG A 14 -23.98 -0.98 -0.05
CA ARG A 14 -25.10 -0.89 -1.02
C ARG A 14 -26.31 -0.27 -0.33
N VAL A 15 -26.68 0.93 -0.75
CA VAL A 15 -27.89 1.62 -0.26
C VAL A 15 -29.12 1.02 -0.92
N SER A 16 -29.81 0.12 -0.21
CA SER A 16 -31.20 -0.25 -0.52
C SER A 16 -32.14 0.56 0.35
N ARG A 17 -32.99 1.37 -0.30
CA ARG A 17 -33.99 2.21 0.38
C ARG A 17 -35.13 1.34 0.92
N ARG A 18 -35.11 0.98 2.21
CA ARG A 18 -36.34 0.72 2.98
C ARG A 18 -36.23 1.30 4.39
N ARG A 19 -37.25 2.07 4.75
CA ARG A 19 -37.38 2.89 5.96
C ARG A 19 -37.94 2.02 7.09
N MET A 20 -37.19 1.75 8.15
CA MET A 20 -37.73 1.21 9.40
C MET A 20 -36.93 1.74 10.60
N LYS A 21 -37.61 2.37 11.55
CA LYS A 21 -37.05 2.91 12.79
C LYS A 21 -36.41 1.79 13.61
N ARG A 22 -35.10 1.84 13.80
CA ARG A 22 -34.37 1.11 14.85
C ARG A 22 -33.51 2.12 15.58
N THR A 23 -33.65 2.19 16.90
CA THR A 23 -32.74 2.89 17.80
C THR A 23 -31.31 2.48 17.44
N MET A 24 -30.52 3.44 16.97
CA MET A 24 -29.16 3.20 16.51
C MET A 24 -28.30 2.83 17.72
N PRO A 25 -27.58 1.69 17.71
CA PRO A 25 -26.49 1.50 18.66
C PRO A 25 -25.49 2.63 18.45
N GLU A 26 -24.93 3.14 19.54
CA GLU A 26 -23.92 4.20 19.54
C GLU A 26 -22.77 3.81 18.61
N MET A 27 -22.76 4.43 17.43
CA MET A 27 -21.76 4.16 16.40
C MET A 27 -20.45 4.74 16.89
N LYS A 28 -19.53 3.88 17.36
CA LYS A 28 -18.18 4.29 17.73
C LYS A 28 -17.64 5.16 16.60
N ARG A 29 -17.33 6.44 16.89
CA ARG A 29 -16.73 7.38 15.92
C ARG A 29 -15.59 6.64 15.23
N ALA A 30 -15.64 6.53 13.90
CA ALA A 30 -14.55 5.97 13.11
C ALA A 30 -13.28 6.76 13.48
N ARG A 31 -12.27 6.06 14.02
CA ARG A 31 -11.03 6.71 14.46
C ARG A 31 -10.36 7.31 13.23
N ARG A 32 -10.13 8.63 13.25
CA ARG A 32 -9.34 9.29 12.20
C ARG A 32 -7.95 8.64 12.16
N PRO A 33 -7.41 8.31 10.97
CA PRO A 33 -6.05 7.80 10.90
C PRO A 33 -5.08 8.87 11.42
N ASP A 34 -4.11 8.44 12.22
CA ASP A 34 -3.03 9.28 12.73
C ASP A 34 -2.02 9.61 11.64
N VAL A 35 -1.85 8.71 10.67
CA VAL A 35 -0.90 8.87 9.57
C VAL A 35 -1.39 8.18 8.30
N LYS A 36 -0.82 8.60 7.17
CA LYS A 36 -1.13 8.06 5.85
C LYS A 36 0.13 7.57 5.14
N LEU A 37 0.09 6.31 4.71
CA LEU A 37 1.10 5.68 3.88
C LEU A 37 0.48 5.26 2.55
N VAL A 38 1.18 5.54 1.44
CA VAL A 38 0.69 5.27 0.09
C VAL A 38 1.69 4.38 -0.65
N ILE A 39 1.18 3.36 -1.35
CA ILE A 39 1.99 2.48 -2.21
C ILE A 39 1.76 2.87 -3.66
N LEU A 40 2.84 3.18 -4.38
CA LEU A 40 2.86 3.60 -5.78
C LEU A 40 3.82 2.73 -6.59
N GLY A 41 3.69 2.77 -7.91
CA GLY A 41 4.52 2.01 -8.84
C GLY A 41 3.70 1.44 -9.99
N ASP A 42 4.39 0.93 -11.02
CA ASP A 42 3.75 0.48 -12.25
C ASP A 42 2.78 -0.69 -12.01
N MET A 43 1.99 -1.00 -13.03
CA MET A 43 1.19 -2.21 -13.06
C MET A 43 2.00 -3.46 -12.78
N ASN A 44 1.36 -4.45 -12.14
CA ASN A 44 1.90 -5.80 -11.98
C ASN A 44 3.21 -5.91 -11.19
N VAL A 45 3.74 -4.82 -10.63
CA VAL A 45 4.89 -4.84 -9.69
C VAL A 45 4.53 -5.48 -8.33
N GLY A 46 3.23 -5.68 -8.06
CA GLY A 46 2.75 -6.43 -6.89
C GLY A 46 2.38 -5.59 -5.66
N LYS A 47 2.01 -4.31 -5.82
CA LYS A 47 1.57 -3.41 -4.73
C LYS A 47 0.47 -4.00 -3.85
N THR A 48 -0.62 -4.46 -4.47
CA THR A 48 -1.76 -5.07 -3.78
C THR A 48 -1.36 -6.36 -3.06
N SER A 49 -0.60 -7.23 -3.72
CA SER A 49 -0.09 -8.47 -3.12
C SER A 49 0.84 -8.19 -1.94
N LEU A 50 1.69 -7.17 -2.03
CA LEU A 50 2.59 -6.75 -0.96
C LEU A 50 1.80 -6.28 0.27
N LEU A 51 0.77 -5.45 0.05
CA LEU A 51 -0.10 -4.98 1.12
C LEU A 51 -0.91 -6.12 1.75
N HIS A 52 -1.49 -7.00 0.93
CA HIS A 52 -2.22 -8.19 1.41
C HIS A 52 -1.31 -9.15 2.17
N ARG A 53 -0.06 -9.33 1.72
CA ARG A 53 0.94 -10.13 2.43
C ARG A 53 1.24 -9.54 3.81
N TYR A 54 1.37 -8.23 3.92
CA TYR A 54 1.57 -7.58 5.22
C TYR A 54 0.34 -7.72 6.13
N MET A 55 -0.85 -7.44 5.60
CA MET A 55 -2.10 -7.37 6.38
C MET A 55 -2.63 -8.74 6.79
N ASP A 56 -2.71 -9.67 5.84
CA ASP A 56 -3.42 -10.94 6.00
C ASP A 56 -2.49 -12.15 6.09
N LYS A 57 -1.17 -11.95 5.91
CA LYS A 57 -0.17 -13.03 5.83
C LYS A 57 -0.49 -14.05 4.74
N LYS A 58 -1.13 -13.60 3.66
CA LYS A 58 -1.54 -14.41 2.51
C LYS A 58 -1.00 -13.85 1.22
N PHE A 59 -0.81 -14.74 0.25
CA PHE A 59 -0.56 -14.39 -1.13
C PHE A 59 -1.60 -15.13 -1.96
N ASN A 60 -2.51 -14.37 -2.55
CA ASN A 60 -3.58 -14.86 -3.40
C ASN A 60 -3.49 -14.15 -4.75
N ASP A 61 -4.10 -14.75 -5.77
CA ASP A 61 -4.29 -14.08 -7.04
C ASP A 61 -5.06 -12.78 -6.84
N THR A 62 -4.44 -11.68 -7.25
CA THR A 62 -5.04 -10.35 -7.18
C THR A 62 -5.61 -9.98 -8.53
N ILE A 63 -6.86 -9.53 -8.55
CA ILE A 63 -7.40 -8.82 -9.71
C ILE A 63 -6.80 -7.42 -9.80
N SER A 64 -6.75 -6.85 -11.01
CA SER A 64 -6.27 -5.48 -11.19
C SER A 64 -7.04 -4.50 -10.32
N THR A 65 -6.32 -3.74 -9.49
CA THR A 65 -6.91 -2.67 -8.67
C THR A 65 -7.53 -1.60 -9.57
N VAL A 66 -8.76 -1.21 -9.25
CA VAL A 66 -9.47 -0.12 -9.93
C VAL A 66 -9.51 1.08 -9.00
N GLY A 67 -8.83 2.17 -9.37
CA GLY A 67 -8.74 3.37 -8.52
C GLY A 67 -7.77 3.19 -7.37
N GLY A 68 -8.25 3.35 -6.13
CA GLY A 68 -7.45 3.17 -4.93
C GLY A 68 -8.25 2.46 -3.84
N ALA A 69 -7.58 1.57 -3.11
CA ALA A 69 -8.13 0.85 -1.98
C ALA A 69 -7.53 1.40 -0.67
N PHE A 70 -8.37 1.50 0.35
CA PHE A 70 -8.02 2.02 1.67
C PHE A 70 -8.09 0.90 2.70
N TYR A 71 -7.07 0.82 3.55
CA TYR A 71 -7.00 -0.11 4.67
C TYR A 71 -6.59 0.66 5.92
N LEU A 72 -7.18 0.31 7.08
CA LEU A 72 -6.81 0.88 8.37
C LEU A 72 -6.13 -0.19 9.21
N LYS A 73 -4.87 0.06 9.60
CA LYS A 73 -4.09 -0.83 10.45
C LYS A 73 -3.81 -0.16 11.78
N GLN A 74 -4.17 -0.82 12.88
CA GLN A 74 -3.74 -0.39 14.20
C GLN A 74 -2.29 -0.86 14.41
N TRP A 75 -1.41 0.08 14.76
CA TRP A 75 -0.01 -0.17 15.13
C TRP A 75 0.26 0.47 16.49
N GLY A 76 0.34 -0.36 17.53
CA GLY A 76 0.37 0.11 18.91
C GLY A 76 -0.85 1.01 19.25
N PRO A 77 -0.64 2.25 19.74
CA PRO A 77 -1.73 3.21 20.02
C PRO A 77 -2.13 4.06 18.81
N TYR A 78 -1.59 3.79 17.61
CA TYR A 78 -1.77 4.59 16.41
C TYR A 78 -2.59 3.85 15.35
N ASN A 79 -3.34 4.60 14.54
CA ASN A 79 -4.10 4.11 13.41
C ASN A 79 -3.43 4.59 12.13
N ILE A 80 -2.92 3.66 11.34
CA ILE A 80 -2.20 3.92 10.10
C ILE A 80 -3.14 3.64 8.94
N SER A 81 -3.35 4.63 8.07
CA SER A 81 -4.05 4.41 6.81
C SER A 81 -3.06 3.98 5.73
N LEU A 82 -3.34 2.82 5.12
CA LEU A 82 -2.57 2.24 4.03
C LEU A 82 -3.39 2.36 2.75
N TRP A 83 -2.80 2.98 1.74
CA TRP A 83 -3.44 3.23 0.45
C TRP A 83 -2.76 2.42 -0.64
N ASP A 84 -3.51 1.49 -1.23
CA ASP A 84 -3.10 0.74 -2.42
C ASP A 84 -3.65 1.43 -3.66
N THR A 85 -2.80 1.83 -4.60
CA THR A 85 -3.22 2.49 -5.85
C THR A 85 -3.20 1.52 -7.02
N ALA A 86 -4.10 1.76 -7.97
CA ALA A 86 -4.01 1.15 -9.29
C ALA A 86 -2.78 1.74 -9.98
N GLY A 87 -1.77 0.90 -10.31
CA GLY A 87 -0.58 1.29 -11.10
C GLY A 87 -0.86 1.71 -12.56
N ARG A 88 -2.14 1.93 -12.88
CA ARG A 88 -2.69 2.44 -14.14
C ARG A 88 -3.22 3.86 -13.98
N GLU A 89 -2.76 4.63 -13.01
CA GLU A 89 -3.18 6.01 -12.77
C GLU A 89 -2.76 6.95 -13.92
N GLN A 90 -3.28 6.70 -15.12
CA GLN A 90 -3.21 7.53 -16.31
C GLN A 90 -4.19 8.71 -16.20
N PHE A 91 -5.08 8.71 -15.19
CA PHE A 91 -5.85 9.88 -14.81
C PHE A 91 -4.97 10.77 -13.93
N HIS A 92 -4.24 11.69 -14.57
CA HIS A 92 -3.18 12.50 -13.98
C HIS A 92 -3.60 13.24 -12.69
N GLY A 93 -4.90 13.52 -12.49
CA GLY A 93 -5.41 14.14 -11.26
C GLY A 93 -5.63 13.19 -10.07
N LEU A 94 -5.86 11.89 -10.30
CA LEU A 94 -6.17 10.95 -9.22
C LEU A 94 -4.91 10.50 -8.46
N GLY A 95 -3.77 10.39 -9.14
CA GLY A 95 -2.50 10.01 -8.51
C GLY A 95 -2.09 10.95 -7.38
N SER A 96 -2.07 12.26 -7.65
CA SER A 96 -1.77 13.28 -6.64
C SER A 96 -2.82 13.33 -5.52
N MET A 97 -4.11 13.09 -5.83
CA MET A 97 -5.14 13.01 -4.80
C MET A 97 -4.82 11.92 -3.75
N TYR A 98 -4.36 10.75 -4.19
CA TYR A 98 -3.94 9.70 -3.26
C TYR A 98 -2.71 10.07 -2.46
N CYS A 99 -1.77 10.85 -3.01
CA CYS A 99 -0.56 11.27 -2.30
C CYS A 99 -0.80 12.42 -1.32
N ARG A 100 -1.89 13.18 -1.47
CA ARG A 100 -2.18 14.33 -0.61
C ARG A 100 -2.20 13.93 0.87
N GLY A 101 -1.37 14.59 1.67
CA GLY A 101 -1.25 14.34 3.12
C GLY A 101 -0.52 13.04 3.48
N ALA A 102 0.11 12.36 2.52
CA ALA A 102 0.93 11.19 2.81
C ALA A 102 2.14 11.59 3.65
N SER A 103 2.40 10.81 4.70
CA SER A 103 3.61 10.96 5.54
C SER A 103 4.66 9.90 5.20
N ALA A 104 4.27 8.84 4.50
CA ALA A 104 5.18 7.91 3.87
C ALA A 104 4.68 7.49 2.47
N VAL A 105 5.62 7.29 1.55
CA VAL A 105 5.36 6.74 0.22
C VAL A 105 6.30 5.57 -0.05
N ILE A 106 5.71 4.45 -0.46
CA ILE A 106 6.42 3.26 -0.93
C ILE A 106 6.39 3.25 -2.46
N LEU A 107 7.55 3.43 -3.08
CA LEU A 107 7.74 3.36 -4.53
C LEU A 107 8.18 1.94 -4.89
N THR A 108 7.27 1.16 -5.46
CA THR A 108 7.45 -0.28 -5.69
C THR A 108 7.77 -0.57 -7.15
N TYR A 109 8.81 -1.35 -7.40
CA TYR A 109 9.18 -1.87 -8.71
C TYR A 109 9.31 -3.40 -8.67
N ASP A 110 9.46 -4.03 -9.82
CA ASP A 110 9.71 -5.46 -9.97
C ASP A 110 11.20 -5.70 -10.27
N VAL A 111 11.89 -6.52 -9.47
CA VAL A 111 13.34 -6.75 -9.61
C VAL A 111 13.74 -7.40 -10.94
N THR A 112 12.80 -8.03 -11.63
CA THR A 112 13.01 -8.63 -12.96
C THR A 112 12.64 -7.70 -14.11
N ASN A 113 12.35 -6.41 -13.84
CA ASN A 113 11.91 -5.47 -14.86
C ASN A 113 12.50 -4.07 -14.63
N TRP A 114 13.54 -3.72 -15.38
CA TRP A 114 14.20 -2.42 -15.32
C TRP A 114 13.25 -1.24 -15.58
N GLN A 115 12.33 -1.38 -16.55
CA GLN A 115 11.39 -0.31 -16.89
C GLN A 115 10.54 0.09 -15.69
N SER A 116 10.17 -0.89 -14.85
CA SER A 116 9.35 -0.62 -13.66
C SER A 116 10.06 0.27 -12.62
N LEU A 117 11.40 0.24 -12.55
CA LEU A 117 12.19 1.15 -11.73
C LEU A 117 12.26 2.54 -12.38
N ALA A 118 12.52 2.61 -13.69
CA ALA A 118 12.62 3.87 -14.43
C ALA A 118 11.32 4.70 -14.32
N GLU A 119 10.16 4.04 -14.47
CA GLU A 119 8.86 4.69 -14.35
C GLU A 119 8.64 5.36 -12.98
N LEU A 120 9.24 4.84 -11.89
CA LEU A 120 9.11 5.45 -10.56
C LEU A 120 9.58 6.90 -10.56
N GLU A 121 10.68 7.18 -11.24
CA GLU A 121 11.25 8.53 -11.37
C GLU A 121 10.49 9.35 -12.40
N GLU A 122 10.26 8.79 -13.60
CA GLU A 122 9.71 9.53 -14.73
C GLU A 122 8.25 9.91 -14.54
N ARG A 123 7.48 9.04 -13.88
CA ARG A 123 6.02 9.18 -13.80
C ARG A 123 5.52 9.31 -12.37
N PHE A 124 5.89 8.40 -11.48
CA PHE A 124 5.27 8.33 -10.15
C PHE A 124 5.77 9.38 -9.17
N LEU A 125 7.03 9.82 -9.29
CA LEU A 125 7.64 10.76 -8.35
C LEU A 125 6.90 12.11 -8.33
N SER A 126 6.50 12.62 -9.49
CA SER A 126 5.73 13.87 -9.61
C SER A 126 4.35 13.80 -8.92
N LEU A 127 3.72 12.63 -8.87
CA LEU A 127 2.43 12.46 -8.19
C LEU A 127 2.53 12.75 -6.68
N THR A 128 3.72 12.56 -6.12
CA THR A 128 3.99 12.73 -4.69
C THR A 128 4.24 14.19 -4.29
N ASP A 129 4.14 15.16 -5.20
CA ASP A 129 4.34 16.59 -4.90
C ASP A 129 3.32 17.18 -3.92
N THR A 130 2.20 16.48 -3.74
CA THR A 130 1.14 16.84 -2.79
C THR A 130 1.28 16.14 -1.43
N ALA A 131 2.29 15.28 -1.26
CA ALA A 131 2.61 14.67 0.02
C ALA A 131 3.08 15.72 1.05
N ASN A 132 3.20 15.32 2.31
CA ASN A 132 3.73 16.20 3.33
C ASN A 132 5.20 16.57 3.02
N HIS A 133 5.63 17.76 3.46
CA HIS A 133 7.00 18.22 3.24
C HIS A 133 8.05 17.31 3.92
N ASP A 134 7.70 16.69 5.04
CA ASP A 134 8.52 15.72 5.77
C ASP A 134 8.17 14.27 5.44
N CYS A 135 7.61 14.02 4.26
CA CYS A 135 7.24 12.67 3.82
C CYS A 135 8.48 11.77 3.72
N ILE A 136 8.36 10.56 4.30
CA ILE A 136 9.35 9.51 4.17
C ILE A 136 9.15 8.79 2.83
N TYR A 137 10.23 8.52 2.11
CA TYR A 137 10.20 7.78 0.85
C TYR A 137 10.98 6.48 1.00
N SER A 138 10.43 5.39 0.49
CA SER A 138 11.10 4.10 0.41
C SER A 138 11.00 3.54 -1.01
N VAL A 139 12.09 2.94 -1.49
CA VAL A 139 12.19 2.30 -2.80
C VAL A 139 12.19 0.79 -2.58
N VAL A 140 11.25 0.08 -3.18
CA VAL A 140 11.00 -1.34 -2.87
C VAL A 140 11.02 -2.17 -4.14
N GLY A 141 12.03 -3.02 -4.27
CA GLY A 141 12.06 -4.08 -5.28
C GLY A 141 11.25 -5.26 -4.79
N ASN A 142 10.17 -5.59 -5.48
CA ASN A 142 9.35 -6.76 -5.15
C ASN A 142 9.66 -7.93 -6.11
N LYS A 143 9.17 -9.11 -5.75
CA LYS A 143 9.37 -10.38 -6.48
C LYS A 143 10.81 -10.91 -6.45
N ALA A 144 11.54 -10.62 -5.37
CA ALA A 144 12.89 -11.15 -5.17
C ALA A 144 12.97 -12.68 -5.28
N ASP A 145 11.86 -13.37 -4.96
CA ASP A 145 11.74 -14.82 -5.10
C ASP A 145 11.95 -15.35 -6.52
N LEU A 146 11.66 -14.55 -7.56
CA LEU A 146 11.83 -14.97 -8.96
C LEU A 146 13.29 -15.00 -9.42
N THR A 147 14.17 -14.31 -8.68
CA THR A 147 15.60 -14.19 -8.98
C THR A 147 16.46 -15.06 -8.08
N ASP A 148 15.84 -15.72 -7.09
CA ASP A 148 16.54 -16.60 -6.17
C ASP A 148 16.70 -17.99 -6.82
N PRO A 149 17.94 -18.46 -7.04
CA PRO A 149 18.18 -19.76 -7.65
C PRO A 149 17.64 -20.93 -6.82
N SER A 150 17.42 -20.75 -5.51
CA SER A 150 16.86 -21.80 -4.65
C SER A 150 15.36 -22.04 -4.88
N ASN A 151 14.65 -21.09 -5.50
CA ASN A 151 13.21 -21.21 -5.77
C ASN A 151 12.90 -21.86 -7.14
N ALA A 152 13.91 -22.23 -7.92
CA ALA A 152 13.74 -22.89 -9.22
C ALA A 152 13.06 -24.27 -9.13
N GLU A 153 12.93 -24.83 -7.93
CA GLU A 153 12.46 -26.20 -7.69
C GLU A 153 10.99 -26.30 -7.23
N GLU A 154 10.32 -25.19 -6.87
CA GLU A 154 9.03 -25.26 -6.13
C GLU A 154 7.75 -25.05 -6.96
N ASP A 155 7.82 -24.76 -8.27
CA ASP A 155 6.62 -24.40 -9.07
C ASP A 155 5.87 -25.60 -9.72
N TYR A 156 5.75 -26.74 -9.04
CA TYR A 156 4.88 -27.85 -9.49
C TYR A 156 4.00 -28.44 -8.36
N GLU A 157 2.96 -27.71 -7.96
CA GLU A 157 1.74 -28.33 -7.41
C GLU A 157 0.49 -27.74 -8.06
N GLY A 158 0.03 -28.42 -9.13
CA GLY A 158 -1.21 -28.11 -9.84
C GLY A 158 -1.65 -29.31 -10.68
N GLY A 159 -2.48 -30.17 -10.09
CA GLY A 159 -2.70 -31.56 -10.52
C GLY A 159 -3.41 -31.78 -11.87
N CYS A 160 -3.11 -32.91 -12.49
CA CYS A 160 -3.88 -33.49 -13.59
C CYS A 160 -5.23 -34.06 -13.09
N PRO A 161 -6.35 -33.81 -13.78
CA PRO A 161 -7.45 -34.76 -13.81
C PRO A 161 -7.16 -35.83 -14.86
N VAL A 162 -7.01 -37.06 -14.39
CA VAL A 162 -7.01 -38.27 -15.22
C VAL A 162 -8.38 -38.41 -15.88
N HIS A 163 -8.43 -38.43 -17.21
CA HIS A 163 -9.49 -39.14 -17.93
C HIS A 163 -8.97 -39.74 -19.24
N THR A 164 -9.10 -41.06 -19.30
CA THR A 164 -8.83 -42.07 -20.33
C THR A 164 -9.03 -41.65 -21.79
N GLN A 165 -8.07 -41.95 -22.68
CA GLN A 165 -8.26 -42.86 -23.84
C GLN A 165 -6.98 -43.09 -24.69
N HIS A 166 -6.66 -44.39 -24.84
CA HIS A 166 -5.99 -45.08 -25.94
C HIS A 166 -5.41 -44.23 -27.09
N TYR A 167 -4.09 -44.33 -27.33
CA TYR A 167 -3.47 -44.74 -28.60
C TYR A 167 -2.03 -45.21 -28.32
N ALA A 168 -1.63 -46.30 -28.97
CA ALA A 168 -0.30 -46.90 -28.84
C ALA A 168 0.79 -46.03 -29.48
N CYS A 169 1.95 -45.90 -28.83
CA CYS A 169 3.19 -45.60 -29.54
C CYS A 169 4.38 -46.35 -28.93
N HIS A 170 5.16 -46.94 -29.83
CA HIS A 170 6.40 -47.66 -29.59
C HIS A 170 7.56 -46.73 -29.20
N LEU A 171 8.41 -47.24 -28.31
CA LEU A 171 9.88 -47.09 -28.24
C LEU A 171 10.50 -45.68 -28.42
N ILE A 172 10.92 -45.07 -27.30
CA ILE A 172 12.01 -44.06 -27.22
C ILE A 172 12.78 -44.30 -25.90
N PRO A 173 14.14 -44.24 -25.85
CA PRO A 173 14.96 -44.55 -24.67
C PRO A 173 14.95 -43.43 -23.61
N PRO A 174 15.41 -43.66 -22.36
CA PRO A 174 15.36 -42.66 -21.31
C PRO A 174 16.51 -41.67 -21.47
N THR A 175 16.23 -40.50 -22.03
CA THR A 175 17.06 -39.31 -21.81
C THR A 175 16.43 -38.50 -20.69
N SER A 176 17.12 -38.45 -19.56
CA SER A 176 16.89 -37.51 -18.46
C SER A 176 17.04 -36.07 -18.96
N THR A 177 15.95 -35.46 -19.40
CA THR A 177 15.86 -34.01 -19.53
C THR A 177 15.19 -33.47 -18.27
N THR A 178 16.01 -33.10 -17.31
CA THR A 178 15.61 -32.23 -16.20
C THR A 178 15.19 -30.89 -16.80
N THR A 179 13.89 -30.67 -16.96
CA THR A 179 13.34 -29.36 -17.34
C THR A 179 13.43 -28.45 -16.12
N VAL A 180 14.54 -27.73 -16.00
CA VAL A 180 14.70 -26.63 -15.04
C VAL A 180 13.93 -25.44 -15.59
N SER A 181 12.86 -25.01 -14.90
CA SER A 181 12.19 -23.74 -15.20
C SER A 181 13.21 -22.60 -15.13
N PRO A 182 13.25 -21.66 -16.08
CA PRO A 182 14.27 -20.62 -16.08
C PRO A 182 14.01 -19.66 -14.90
N VAL A 183 14.96 -19.59 -13.97
CA VAL A 183 15.06 -18.49 -12.99
C VAL A 183 15.03 -17.19 -13.78
N ALA A 184 14.12 -16.29 -13.44
CA ALA A 184 14.03 -15.01 -14.14
C ALA A 184 15.33 -14.23 -13.90
N THR A 185 15.88 -13.64 -14.97
CA THR A 185 17.10 -12.84 -14.85
C THR A 185 16.80 -11.59 -14.05
N ARG A 186 17.60 -11.32 -13.02
CA ARG A 186 17.56 -10.06 -12.27
C ARG A 186 17.99 -8.92 -13.18
N GLU A 187 17.12 -7.93 -13.38
CA GLU A 187 17.44 -6.76 -14.21
C GLU A 187 17.85 -5.55 -13.37
N VAL A 188 17.36 -5.43 -12.14
CA VAL A 188 17.65 -4.29 -11.25
C VAL A 188 18.52 -4.73 -10.07
N GLN A 189 19.64 -4.03 -9.86
CA GLN A 189 20.52 -4.25 -8.71
C GLN A 189 20.16 -3.31 -7.55
N LYS A 190 20.67 -3.62 -6.36
CA LYS A 190 20.44 -2.82 -5.16
C LYS A 190 21.00 -1.40 -5.32
N GLU A 191 22.13 -1.26 -6.00
CA GLU A 191 22.81 -0.01 -6.26
C GLU A 191 21.94 0.94 -7.11
N ASP A 192 21.15 0.41 -8.04
CA ASP A 192 20.23 1.19 -8.87
C ASP A 192 19.09 1.77 -8.04
N ALA A 193 18.54 0.99 -7.11
CA ALA A 193 17.53 1.45 -6.16
C ALA A 193 18.07 2.52 -5.20
N VAL A 194 19.32 2.37 -4.73
CA VAL A 194 20.00 3.37 -3.90
C VAL A 194 20.25 4.66 -4.68
N ALA A 195 20.69 4.56 -5.94
CA ALA A 195 20.87 5.71 -6.82
C ALA A 195 19.54 6.44 -7.09
N LEU A 196 18.44 5.70 -7.28
CA LEU A 196 17.10 6.29 -7.37
C LEU A 196 16.70 7.00 -6.06
N TYR A 197 16.95 6.39 -4.90
CA TYR A 197 16.65 7.01 -3.61
C TYR A 197 17.36 8.35 -3.42
N GLN A 198 18.65 8.44 -3.76
CA GLN A 198 19.40 9.70 -3.71
C GLN A 198 18.82 10.76 -4.65
N ARG A 199 18.38 10.36 -5.86
CA ARG A 199 17.72 11.27 -6.80
C ARG A 199 16.37 11.77 -6.29
N ILE A 200 15.60 10.91 -5.60
CA ILE A 200 14.34 11.30 -4.94
C ILE A 200 14.59 12.36 -3.88
N LEU A 201 15.61 12.19 -3.02
CA LEU A 201 15.94 13.19 -1.98
C LEU A 201 16.25 14.56 -2.61
N ARG A 202 17.05 14.57 -3.69
CA ARG A 202 17.38 15.81 -4.42
C ARG A 202 16.16 16.44 -5.08
N TYR A 203 15.32 15.64 -5.74
CA TYR A 203 14.08 16.11 -6.36
C TYR A 203 13.13 16.75 -5.34
N LYS A 204 13.02 16.15 -4.15
CA LYS A 204 12.18 16.64 -3.05
C LYS A 204 12.83 17.72 -2.20
N ALA A 205 14.05 18.14 -2.53
CA ALA A 205 14.84 19.09 -1.74
C ALA A 205 14.95 18.69 -0.25
N LEU A 206 15.05 17.38 0.02
CA LEU A 206 15.23 16.84 1.36
C LEU A 206 16.72 16.85 1.73
N ASP A 207 17.04 17.23 2.95
CA ASP A 207 18.42 17.22 3.45
C ASP A 207 18.90 15.77 3.60
N GLU A 208 19.91 15.37 2.82
CA GLU A 208 20.49 14.02 2.83
C GLU A 208 21.03 13.62 4.23
N ARG A 209 21.42 14.58 5.08
CA ARG A 209 21.94 14.31 6.44
C ARG A 209 20.84 14.05 7.46
N LEU A 210 19.67 14.63 7.24
CA LEU A 210 18.49 14.46 8.11
C LEU A 210 17.57 13.35 7.60
N SER A 211 17.70 13.00 6.32
CA SER A 211 16.97 11.91 5.70
C SER A 211 17.52 10.56 6.15
N PRO A 212 16.69 9.50 6.23
CA PRO A 212 17.16 8.19 6.62
C PRO A 212 18.18 7.65 5.60
N PRO A 213 19.18 6.86 6.05
CA PRO A 213 20.15 6.26 5.12
C PRO A 213 19.44 5.29 4.16
N ALA A 214 19.95 5.19 2.93
CA ALA A 214 19.37 4.35 1.88
C ALA A 214 19.22 2.87 2.30
N GLU A 215 20.14 2.37 3.13
CA GLU A 215 20.10 1.00 3.68
C GLU A 215 18.83 0.70 4.50
N ARG A 216 18.19 1.73 5.05
CA ARG A 216 16.92 1.61 5.78
C ARG A 216 15.69 1.92 4.93
N MET A 217 15.87 2.43 3.70
CA MET A 217 14.78 2.90 2.83
C MET A 217 14.68 2.13 1.52
N CYS A 218 15.72 1.40 1.13
CA CYS A 218 15.74 0.54 -0.05
C CYS A 218 15.58 -0.92 0.39
N PHE A 219 14.46 -1.53 0.02
CA PHE A 219 14.14 -2.91 0.40
C PHE A 219 14.00 -3.80 -0.83
N GLU A 220 14.35 -5.07 -0.66
CA GLU A 220 13.98 -6.12 -1.59
C GLU A 220 13.04 -7.09 -0.87
N THR A 221 11.88 -7.33 -1.48
CA THR A 221 10.77 -8.04 -0.85
C THR A 221 10.23 -9.13 -1.75
N SER A 222 9.57 -10.10 -1.13
CA SER A 222 8.71 -11.04 -1.86
C SER A 222 7.34 -11.07 -1.23
N ALA A 223 6.34 -10.58 -1.96
CA ALA A 223 4.95 -10.81 -1.57
C ALA A 223 4.58 -12.31 -1.58
N LYS A 224 5.23 -13.13 -2.42
CA LYS A 224 4.99 -14.58 -2.52
C LYS A 224 5.44 -15.30 -1.24
N THR A 225 6.67 -15.08 -0.80
CA THR A 225 7.25 -15.78 0.37
C THR A 225 7.05 -15.03 1.69
N GLY A 226 6.84 -13.72 1.64
CA GLY A 226 6.82 -12.82 2.79
C GLY A 226 8.18 -12.25 3.19
N ALA A 227 9.25 -12.57 2.46
CA ALA A 227 10.58 -12.05 2.72
C ALA A 227 10.60 -10.51 2.78
N ASN A 228 11.14 -9.97 3.88
CA ASN A 228 11.31 -8.55 4.19
C ASN A 228 10.03 -7.68 4.16
N VAL A 229 8.84 -8.28 4.02
CA VAL A 229 7.58 -7.53 3.96
C VAL A 229 7.27 -6.89 5.31
N ASP A 230 7.39 -7.64 6.41
CA ASP A 230 7.17 -7.09 7.75
C ASP A 230 8.21 -6.01 8.09
N GLU A 231 9.48 -6.28 7.80
CA GLU A 231 10.57 -5.34 8.06
C GLU A 231 10.36 -3.99 7.36
N LEU A 232 9.92 -4.00 6.09
CA LEU A 232 9.56 -2.80 5.34
C LEU A 232 8.50 -1.96 6.06
N PHE A 233 7.34 -2.54 6.37
CA PHE A 233 6.23 -1.78 6.95
C PHE A 233 6.52 -1.32 8.37
N GLU A 234 7.07 -2.19 9.22
CA GLU A 234 7.41 -1.85 10.60
C GLU A 234 8.48 -0.76 10.65
N THR A 235 9.50 -0.81 9.79
CA THR A 235 10.50 0.26 9.68
C THR A 235 9.84 1.58 9.31
N LEU A 236 8.96 1.59 8.30
CA LEU A 236 8.28 2.83 7.89
C LEU A 236 7.37 3.39 8.99
N PHE A 237 6.71 2.53 9.76
CA PHE A 237 5.86 2.95 10.88
C PHE A 237 6.67 3.60 12.00
N GLU A 238 7.85 3.06 12.31
CA GLU A 238 8.80 3.70 13.23
C GLU A 238 9.29 5.05 12.70
N MET A 239 9.58 5.13 11.40
CA MET A 239 10.10 6.36 10.79
C MET A 239 9.08 7.50 10.78
N VAL A 240 7.78 7.21 10.66
CA VAL A 240 6.72 8.25 10.71
C VAL A 240 6.25 8.58 12.12
N LEU A 241 6.71 7.85 13.14
CA LEU A 241 6.32 8.06 14.54
C LEU A 241 6.57 9.50 15.03
N PRO A 242 7.71 10.15 14.74
CA PRO A 242 7.92 11.55 15.13
C PRO A 242 6.86 12.50 14.56
N SER A 243 6.46 12.31 13.31
CA SER A 243 5.42 13.13 12.66
C SER A 243 4.05 12.93 13.32
N ILE A 244 3.71 11.69 13.72
CA ILE A 244 2.47 11.39 14.46
C ILE A 244 2.43 12.13 15.80
N LEU A 245 3.54 12.08 16.56
CA LEU A 245 3.62 12.74 17.87
C LEU A 245 3.47 14.26 17.75
N ARG A 246 4.11 14.86 16.74
CA ARG A 246 3.97 16.29 16.45
C ARG A 246 2.52 16.65 16.12
N MET A 247 1.87 15.92 15.21
CA MET A 247 0.47 16.17 14.81
C MET A 247 -0.51 16.06 15.99
N ARG A 248 -0.34 15.07 16.87
CA ARG A 248 -1.18 14.96 18.08
C ARG A 248 -0.99 16.14 19.01
N SER A 249 0.25 16.56 19.27
CA SER A 249 0.53 17.72 20.13
C SER A 249 -0.08 19.02 19.59
N GLU A 250 -0.04 19.23 18.27
CA GLU A 250 -0.64 20.39 17.60
C GLU A 250 -2.18 20.34 17.67
N SER A 251 -2.77 19.15 17.50
CA SER A 251 -4.23 18.96 17.59
C SER A 251 -4.78 19.19 18.99
N GLU A 252 -4.00 18.86 20.03
CA GLU A 252 -4.34 19.14 21.43
C GLU A 252 -4.14 20.61 21.80
N ALA A 253 -3.13 21.27 21.21
CA ALA A 253 -2.86 22.69 21.42
C ALA A 253 -3.85 23.63 20.71
N SER A 254 -4.47 23.17 19.62
CA SER A 254 -5.50 23.90 18.86
C SER A 254 -6.74 23.04 18.65
N PRO A 255 -7.56 22.84 19.70
CA PRO A 255 -8.84 22.15 19.54
C PRO A 255 -9.69 22.96 18.57
N THR A 256 -9.87 22.46 17.35
CA THR A 256 -10.81 23.06 16.41
C THR A 256 -12.19 22.94 17.05
N ILE A 257 -12.80 24.06 17.38
CA ILE A 257 -14.17 24.10 17.93
C ILE A 257 -15.08 23.46 16.89
N ASP A 258 -15.63 22.28 17.20
CA ASP A 258 -16.70 21.66 16.42
C ASP A 258 -17.88 22.63 16.44
N LEU A 259 -18.24 23.19 15.26
CA LEU A 259 -19.32 24.17 15.06
C LEU A 259 -20.74 23.59 15.27
N GLU A 260 -20.89 22.49 16.01
CA GLU A 260 -22.18 21.81 16.20
C GLU A 260 -23.06 22.40 17.32
N ASP A 261 -22.67 23.51 17.96
CA ASP A 261 -23.45 24.11 19.07
C ASP A 261 -24.36 25.30 18.69
N TYR A 262 -24.52 25.61 17.39
CA TYR A 262 -25.64 26.48 16.98
C TYR A 262 -26.91 25.65 16.78
N GLY A 263 -27.56 25.34 17.91
CA GLY A 263 -28.94 24.88 17.91
C GLY A 263 -29.87 25.84 17.15
N PRO A 264 -30.93 25.35 16.48
CA PRO A 264 -31.79 26.19 15.67
C PRO A 264 -32.51 27.22 16.56
N VAL A 265 -32.21 28.50 16.36
CA VAL A 265 -32.99 29.60 16.93
C VAL A 265 -34.40 29.50 16.36
N SER A 266 -35.35 29.12 17.21
CA SER A 266 -36.78 29.14 16.94
C SER A 266 -37.22 30.56 16.56
N SER A 267 -37.55 30.75 15.29
CA SER A 267 -38.26 31.94 14.81
C SER A 267 -39.72 31.87 15.26
N LYS A 268 -40.01 32.35 16.48
CA LYS A 268 -41.38 32.67 16.86
C LYS A 268 -41.85 33.90 16.09
N GLN A 269 -42.75 33.66 15.14
CA GLN A 269 -43.62 34.68 14.57
C GLN A 269 -44.28 35.47 15.70
N THR A 270 -44.10 36.79 15.68
CA THR A 270 -44.99 37.71 16.38
C THR A 270 -45.46 38.74 15.36
N LYS A 271 -46.71 38.61 14.92
CA LYS A 271 -47.46 39.67 14.24
C LYS A 271 -47.66 40.80 15.22
N VAL A 272 -47.19 42.01 14.90
CA VAL A 272 -47.73 43.25 15.47
C VAL A 272 -47.87 44.24 14.32
N GLY A 273 -49.11 44.68 14.07
CA GLY A 273 -49.44 45.70 13.09
C GLY A 273 -49.10 47.10 13.61
N CYS A 274 -48.71 47.97 12.68
CA CYS A 274 -48.67 49.42 12.89
C CYS A 274 -50.08 49.97 13.13
N CYS A 275 -50.23 50.71 14.22
CA CYS A 275 -50.64 52.12 14.26
C CYS A 275 -50.17 52.69 15.61
#